data_AF-A0A9W9ZLP1-F1
#
_entry.id   AF-A0A9W9ZLP1-F1
#
_cell.length_a   1.000
_cell.length_b   1.000
_cell.length_c   1.000
_cell.angle_alpha   90.00
_cell.angle_beta   90.00
_cell.angle_gamma   90.00
#
_symmetry.space_group_name_H-M   'P 1'
#
loop_
_entity.id
_entity.type
_entity.pdbx_description
1 polymer ?
#
loop_
_entity_poly.entity_id
_entity_poly.type
_entity_poly.pdbx_seq_one_letter_code
_entity_poly.pdbx_strand_id
1 'polypeptide(L)'
;MEIKDVVPSSAYHYSLTSFCESRKTEWKYGPYRGVTRVIDLIGAGVTRVMGMVASCAGTCQGQGTTQDVHSTDNQMVYPVTAFHDQDVNSGSQRLVEAHLRNWPTKRILMQRQTLRAVPVSEVKYEWNDTSTRFWVFGLDHKVHAPDYPQQCCCGCTIL
;
A
#
# COMPACT_ATOMS: atom_id res chain seq x y z
N MET A 1 -24.34 -18.55 -16.20
CA MET A 1 -23.42 -18.59 -15.05
C MET A 1 -24.29 -18.81 -13.84
N GLU A 2 -24.13 -19.93 -13.14
CA GLU A 2 -24.81 -20.18 -11.87
C GLU A 2 -23.79 -20.11 -10.73
N ILE A 3 -24.11 -19.33 -9.70
CA ILE A 3 -23.32 -19.30 -8.47
C ILE A 3 -23.71 -20.53 -7.64
N LYS A 4 -22.74 -21.36 -7.30
CA LYS A 4 -22.97 -22.58 -6.51
C LYS A 4 -22.69 -22.37 -5.03
N ASP A 5 -21.63 -21.63 -4.72
CA ASP A 5 -21.12 -21.48 -3.35
C ASP A 5 -20.40 -20.13 -3.19
N VAL A 6 -20.50 -19.55 -2.00
CA VAL A 6 -19.83 -18.31 -1.61
C VAL A 6 -19.16 -18.54 -0.27
N VAL A 7 -17.84 -18.58 -0.26
CA VAL A 7 -17.04 -18.80 0.94
C VAL A 7 -16.46 -17.47 1.42
N PRO A 8 -16.96 -16.89 2.52
CA PRO A 8 -16.39 -15.68 3.09
C PRO A 8 -15.10 -15.99 3.85
N SER A 9 -14.11 -15.12 3.71
CA SER A 9 -12.82 -15.17 4.40
C SER A 9 -12.32 -13.75 4.69
N SER A 10 -11.22 -13.63 5.44
CA SER A 10 -10.57 -12.35 5.72
C SER A 10 -9.09 -12.44 5.36
N ALA A 11 -8.59 -11.44 4.64
CA ALA A 11 -7.18 -11.22 4.39
C ALA A 11 -6.67 -10.06 5.25
N TYR A 12 -5.39 -10.09 5.62
CA TYR A 12 -4.79 -9.06 6.46
C TYR A 12 -3.79 -8.22 5.67
N HIS A 13 -3.95 -6.89 5.73
CA HIS A 13 -3.01 -5.94 5.15
C HIS A 13 -2.27 -5.22 6.28
N TYR A 14 -0.98 -5.55 6.45
CA TYR A 14 -0.09 -4.89 7.40
C TYR A 14 0.68 -3.76 6.72
N SER A 15 0.67 -2.57 7.33
CA SER A 15 1.42 -1.41 6.83
C SER A 15 2.24 -0.76 7.96
N LEU A 16 3.51 -0.49 7.68
CA LEU A 16 4.42 0.26 8.55
C LEU A 16 4.71 1.63 7.92
N THR A 17 4.22 2.69 8.54
CA THR A 17 4.44 4.07 8.11
C THR A 17 5.42 4.74 9.06
N SER A 18 6.49 5.33 8.54
CA SER A 18 7.51 6.00 9.36
C SER A 18 7.67 7.47 8.97
N PHE A 19 7.63 8.34 9.98
CA PHE A 19 7.85 9.77 9.85
C PHE A 19 9.29 10.08 10.26
N CYS A 20 10.13 10.39 9.28
CA CYS A 20 11.56 10.64 9.49
C CYS A 20 11.93 12.08 9.12
N GLU A 21 12.83 12.68 9.89
CA GLU A 21 13.47 13.95 9.54
C GLU A 21 14.61 13.68 8.54
N SER A 22 14.64 14.37 7.40
CA SER A 22 15.80 14.34 6.48
C SER A 22 16.57 15.65 6.59
N ARG A 23 17.85 15.58 6.97
CA ARG A 23 18.78 16.71 6.89
C ARG A 23 19.64 16.59 5.65
N LYS A 24 19.69 17.65 4.84
CA LYS A 24 20.68 17.84 3.78
C LYS A 24 21.54 19.02 4.19
N THR A 25 22.84 18.81 4.37
CA THR A 25 23.79 19.89 4.57
C THR A 25 24.42 20.19 3.22
N GLU A 26 24.08 21.35 2.66
CA GLU A 26 24.70 21.89 1.46
C GLU A 26 25.51 23.14 1.82
N TRP A 27 26.66 23.31 1.18
CA TRP A 27 27.46 24.52 1.32
C TRP A 27 26.70 25.70 0.70
N LYS A 28 26.18 26.62 1.52
CA LYS A 28 25.60 27.88 1.03
C LYS A 28 26.67 28.77 0.36
N TYR A 29 27.93 28.59 0.73
CA TYR A 29 29.09 29.25 0.14
C TYR A 29 30.25 28.24 0.04
N GLY A 30 30.79 28.03 -1.16
CA GLY A 30 32.10 27.38 -1.30
C GLY A 30 33.19 28.25 -0.65
N PRO A 31 34.37 27.70 -0.32
CA PRO A 31 35.50 28.51 0.12
C PRO A 31 35.77 29.60 -0.92
N TYR A 32 36.01 30.84 -0.48
CA TYR A 32 36.20 32.00 -1.35
C TYR A 32 37.40 31.75 -2.28
N ARG A 33 37.13 31.19 -3.47
CA ARG A 33 38.10 31.04 -4.53
C ARG A 33 37.95 32.27 -5.40
N GLY A 34 39.02 33.07 -5.40
CA GLY A 34 39.13 34.29 -6.19
C GLY A 34 38.54 34.09 -7.58
N VAL A 35 37.67 35.03 -7.93
CA VAL A 35 36.79 35.01 -9.08
C VAL A 35 37.59 34.84 -10.37
N THR A 36 37.21 33.89 -11.23
CA THR A 36 37.19 34.13 -12.68
C THR A 36 35.99 33.40 -13.27
N ARG A 37 35.15 34.17 -13.96
CA ARG A 37 33.91 33.71 -14.59
C ARG A 37 34.23 32.86 -15.82
N VAL A 38 33.69 31.65 -15.89
CA VAL A 38 33.26 31.05 -17.16
C VAL A 38 31.92 30.39 -16.89
N ILE A 39 30.94 30.82 -17.67
CA ILE A 39 29.60 30.27 -17.82
C ILE A 39 29.66 28.80 -18.25
N ASP A 40 29.04 27.90 -17.49
CA ASP A 40 28.55 26.63 -18.02
C ASP A 40 27.05 26.50 -17.72
N LEU A 41 26.28 26.77 -18.77
CA LEU A 41 24.91 26.37 -18.97
C LEU A 41 24.89 24.88 -19.32
N ILE A 42 24.57 23.97 -18.40
CA ILE A 42 23.98 22.68 -18.79
C ILE A 42 22.98 22.24 -17.72
N GLY A 43 21.73 21.98 -18.15
CA GLY A 43 20.91 20.94 -17.52
C GLY A 43 19.70 21.39 -16.72
N ALA A 44 18.81 22.18 -17.34
CA ALA A 44 17.39 22.12 -16.98
C ALA A 44 16.89 20.67 -17.12
N GLY A 45 16.27 20.11 -16.08
CA GLY A 45 15.78 18.74 -16.15
C GLY A 45 15.06 18.24 -14.91
N VAL A 46 13.74 18.41 -14.91
CA VAL A 46 12.71 17.69 -14.13
C VAL A 46 12.43 18.21 -12.71
N THR A 47 11.66 19.30 -12.68
CA THR A 47 10.68 19.57 -11.63
C THR A 47 9.61 18.47 -11.66
N ARG A 48 9.57 17.57 -10.68
CA ARG A 48 8.35 16.80 -10.39
C ARG A 48 7.63 17.49 -9.25
N VAL A 49 6.66 18.30 -9.64
CA VAL A 49 5.77 19.07 -8.78
C VAL A 49 4.97 18.11 -7.89
N MET A 50 4.80 18.56 -6.65
CA MET A 50 3.88 18.08 -5.64
C MET A 50 2.53 17.63 -6.19
N GLY A 51 2.11 16.43 -5.80
CA GLY A 51 0.70 16.06 -5.73
C GLY A 51 0.25 16.12 -4.26
N MET A 52 -0.09 17.32 -3.78
CA MET A 52 -1.05 17.45 -2.68
C MET A 52 -2.41 17.15 -3.28
N VAL A 53 -3.04 16.05 -2.89
CA VAL A 53 -4.47 15.84 -3.14
C VAL A 53 -5.17 16.06 -1.81
N ALA A 54 -5.60 17.30 -1.59
CA ALA A 54 -6.70 17.59 -0.69
C ALA A 54 -7.99 17.24 -1.44
N SER A 55 -8.82 16.37 -0.88
CA SER A 55 -10.20 16.21 -1.31
C SER A 55 -11.10 16.43 -0.11
N CYS A 56 -11.98 17.41 -0.27
CA CYS A 56 -13.03 17.80 0.65
C CYS A 56 -14.35 17.08 0.29
N ALA A 57 -15.04 16.62 1.34
CA ALA A 57 -16.48 16.41 1.53
C ALA A 57 -17.37 15.92 0.38
N GLY A 58 -18.00 14.76 0.61
CA GLY A 58 -19.22 14.29 -0.07
C GLY A 58 -19.74 12.97 0.53
N THR A 59 -20.96 12.99 1.06
CA THR A 59 -21.81 11.88 1.57
C THR A 59 -22.05 10.79 0.50
N CYS A 60 -22.48 9.52 0.71
CA CYS A 60 -23.43 8.88 1.62
C CYS A 60 -23.09 7.37 1.78
N GLN A 61 -23.82 6.70 2.68
CA GLN A 61 -23.66 5.35 3.25
C GLN A 61 -23.44 4.15 2.31
N GLY A 62 -22.57 3.24 2.79
CA GLY A 62 -22.54 1.80 2.51
C GLY A 62 -21.71 1.12 3.60
N GLN A 63 -22.34 0.54 4.61
CA GLN A 63 -21.68 0.04 5.81
C GLN A 63 -20.97 -1.30 5.55
N GLY A 64 -19.65 -1.27 5.67
CA GLY A 64 -18.77 -2.42 5.81
C GLY A 64 -17.30 -1.97 5.72
N THR A 65 -16.95 -0.95 6.50
CA THR A 65 -15.60 -0.36 6.48
C THR A 65 -14.55 -1.46 6.69
N THR A 66 -13.48 -1.49 5.87
CA THR A 66 -12.26 -2.22 6.23
C THR A 66 -11.88 -1.80 7.64
N GLN A 67 -12.00 -2.74 8.59
CA GLN A 67 -11.81 -2.40 9.99
C GLN A 67 -10.31 -2.42 10.28
N ASP A 68 -9.83 -1.32 10.87
CA ASP A 68 -8.50 -1.26 11.45
C ASP A 68 -8.53 -2.17 12.69
N VAL A 69 -8.00 -3.38 12.56
CA VAL A 69 -7.97 -4.40 13.63
C VAL A 69 -7.01 -3.97 14.74
N HIS A 70 -5.91 -3.35 14.34
CA HIS A 70 -4.90 -2.88 15.28
C HIS A 70 -4.16 -1.68 14.67
N SER A 71 -4.04 -0.60 15.44
CA SER A 71 -3.19 0.54 15.10
C SER A 71 -2.40 0.96 16.33
N THR A 72 -1.08 1.01 16.21
CA THR A 72 -0.18 1.45 17.28
C THR A 72 0.78 2.50 16.73
N ASP A 73 0.93 3.58 17.48
CA ASP A 73 1.82 4.70 17.21
C ASP A 73 2.92 4.75 18.28
N ASN A 74 4.18 4.71 17.87
CA ASN A 74 5.31 4.89 18.78
C ASN A 74 6.54 5.43 18.07
N GLN A 75 7.53 5.95 18.80
CA GLN A 75 8.80 6.38 18.19
C GLN A 75 9.55 5.20 17.55
N MET A 76 9.46 4.01 18.15
CA MET A 76 9.84 2.74 17.55
C MET A 76 8.75 1.71 17.86
N VAL A 77 8.17 1.12 16.82
CA VAL A 77 7.14 0.08 16.98
C VAL A 77 7.78 -1.30 17.03
N TYR A 78 7.25 -2.15 17.91
CA TYR A 78 7.66 -3.55 17.97
C TYR A 78 6.84 -4.39 16.98
N PRO A 79 7.43 -5.46 16.42
CA PRO A 79 6.69 -6.43 15.62
C PRO A 79 5.47 -6.99 16.35
N VAL A 80 4.45 -7.36 15.59
CA VAL A 80 3.29 -8.08 16.12
C VAL A 80 3.70 -9.55 16.26
N THR A 81 3.54 -10.12 17.46
CA THR A 81 3.99 -11.50 17.75
C THR A 81 2.87 -12.43 18.24
N ALA A 82 1.74 -11.87 18.66
CA ALA A 82 0.64 -12.60 19.30
C ALA A 82 -0.64 -12.59 18.46
N PHE A 83 -0.56 -12.30 17.16
CA PHE A 83 -1.72 -12.38 16.27
C PHE A 83 -2.00 -13.85 15.91
N HIS A 84 -3.27 -14.17 15.65
CA HIS A 84 -3.70 -15.54 15.35
C HIS A 84 -3.14 -16.04 14.01
N ASP A 85 -2.90 -15.12 13.08
CA ASP A 85 -2.26 -15.41 11.79
C ASP A 85 -0.72 -15.24 11.90
N GLN A 86 0.00 -16.34 11.66
CA GLN A 86 1.47 -16.38 11.71
C GLN A 86 2.12 -15.59 10.56
N ASP A 87 1.45 -15.43 9.43
CA ASP A 87 1.96 -14.67 8.30
C ASP A 87 2.00 -13.18 8.63
N VAL A 88 1.03 -12.70 9.40
CA VAL A 88 1.03 -11.33 9.95
C VAL A 88 2.20 -11.16 10.92
N ASN A 89 2.41 -12.12 11.82
CA ASN A 89 3.49 -12.03 12.81
C ASN A 89 4.86 -11.98 12.12
N SER A 90 5.13 -12.95 11.24
CA SER A 90 6.39 -13.03 10.50
C SER A 90 6.59 -11.86 9.53
N GLY A 91 5.52 -11.40 8.87
CA GLY A 91 5.53 -10.24 7.97
C GLY A 91 5.85 -8.93 8.71
N SER A 92 5.25 -8.72 9.89
CA SER A 92 5.53 -7.55 10.72
C SER A 92 6.99 -7.52 11.17
N GLN A 93 7.54 -8.66 11.59
CA GLN A 93 8.93 -8.79 11.98
C GLN A 93 9.87 -8.42 10.84
N ARG A 94 9.66 -9.00 9.65
CA ARG A 94 10.47 -8.71 8.46
C ARG A 94 10.44 -7.23 8.09
N LEU A 95 9.29 -6.58 8.16
CA LEU A 95 9.15 -5.17 7.80
C LEU A 95 9.81 -4.23 8.80
N VAL A 96 9.65 -4.49 10.10
CA VAL A 96 10.33 -3.72 11.15
C VAL A 96 11.85 -3.89 11.04
N GLU A 97 12.34 -5.12 10.89
CA GLU A 97 13.77 -5.41 10.72
C GLU A 97 14.35 -4.78 9.45
N ALA A 98 13.64 -4.88 8.32
CA ALA A 98 14.05 -4.28 7.06
C ALA A 98 14.12 -2.74 7.18
N HIS A 99 13.15 -2.12 7.86
CA HIS A 99 13.18 -0.68 8.10
C HIS A 99 14.42 -0.27 8.92
N LEU A 100 14.71 -0.99 10.01
CA LEU A 100 15.89 -0.74 10.84
C LEU A 100 17.19 -0.87 10.04
N ARG A 101 17.27 -1.86 9.14
CA ARG A 101 18.45 -2.10 8.30
C ARG A 101 18.64 -1.03 7.23
N ASN A 102 17.55 -0.55 6.62
CA ASN A 102 17.62 0.37 5.48
C ASN A 102 17.82 1.84 5.87
N TRP A 103 17.43 2.24 7.09
CA TRP A 103 17.54 3.63 7.56
C TRP A 103 18.13 3.78 8.97
N PRO A 104 19.34 3.22 9.24
CA PRO A 104 19.94 3.23 10.58
C PRO A 104 20.33 4.63 11.06
N THR A 105 20.59 5.58 10.16
CA THR A 105 21.08 6.93 10.48
C THR A 105 19.99 8.00 10.45
N LYS A 106 18.77 7.66 10.03
CA LYS A 106 17.67 8.63 10.00
C LYS A 106 17.03 8.75 11.38
N ARG A 107 16.75 9.99 11.80
CA ARG A 107 15.99 10.24 13.02
C ARG A 107 14.52 9.94 12.76
N ILE A 108 14.04 8.83 13.32
CA ILE A 108 12.63 8.44 13.35
C ILE A 108 11.93 9.29 14.42
N LEU A 109 10.94 10.07 14.02
CA LEU A 109 10.13 10.90 14.92
C LEU A 109 8.92 10.12 15.43
N MET A 110 8.30 9.34 14.54
CA MET A 110 7.14 8.51 14.83
C MET A 110 7.07 7.37 13.82
N GLN A 111 6.60 6.21 14.25
CA GLN A 111 6.18 5.11 13.41
C GLN A 111 4.76 4.71 13.79
N ARG A 112 3.96 4.44 12.76
CA ARG A 112 2.62 3.90 12.87
C ARG A 112 2.60 2.53 12.21
N GLN A 113 2.23 1.52 12.97
CA GLN A 113 1.86 0.24 12.40
C GLN A 113 0.35 0.10 12.39
N THR A 114 -0.19 -0.35 11.27
CA THR A 114 -1.63 -0.55 11.09
C THR A 114 -1.86 -1.92 10.46
N LEU A 115 -2.74 -2.71 11.08
CA LEU A 115 -3.21 -3.98 10.60
C LEU A 115 -4.68 -3.85 10.22
N ARG A 116 -4.99 -4.07 8.94
CA ARG A 116 -6.34 -3.96 8.39
C ARG A 116 -6.87 -5.32 7.99
N ALA A 117 -8.10 -5.63 8.39
CA ALA A 117 -8.83 -6.77 7.83
C ALA A 117 -9.54 -6.34 6.54
N VAL A 118 -9.25 -7.06 5.47
CA VAL A 118 -9.91 -6.93 4.18
C VAL A 118 -10.80 -8.15 4.00
N PRO A 119 -12.13 -7.98 3.95
CA PRO A 119 -13.01 -9.11 3.67
C PRO A 119 -12.76 -9.61 2.25
N VAL A 120 -12.70 -10.93 2.09
CA VAL A 120 -12.50 -11.59 0.79
C VAL A 120 -13.54 -12.69 0.65
N SER A 121 -14.33 -12.64 -0.41
CA SER A 121 -15.30 -13.68 -0.72
C SER A 121 -14.83 -14.47 -1.93
N GLU A 122 -14.60 -15.77 -1.76
CA GLU A 122 -14.38 -16.68 -2.88
C GLU A 122 -15.74 -17.15 -3.39
N VAL A 123 -16.04 -16.88 -4.65
CA VAL A 123 -17.29 -17.28 -5.29
C VAL A 123 -16.99 -18.37 -6.29
N LYS A 124 -17.61 -19.54 -6.10
CA LYS A 124 -17.54 -20.66 -7.03
C LYS A 124 -18.75 -20.64 -7.93
N TYR A 125 -18.51 -20.71 -9.22
CA TYR A 125 -19.56 -20.67 -10.23
C TYR A 125 -19.36 -21.76 -11.26
N GLU A 126 -20.47 -22.12 -11.89
CA GLU A 126 -20.49 -23.05 -13.00
C GLU A 126 -20.88 -22.31 -14.28
N TRP A 127 -20.10 -22.52 -15.33
CA TRP A 127 -20.33 -21.97 -16.65
C TRP A 127 -19.95 -22.99 -17.71
N ASN A 128 -20.90 -23.34 -18.58
CA ASN A 128 -20.70 -24.26 -19.71
C ASN A 128 -20.00 -25.57 -19.28
N ASP A 129 -20.55 -26.22 -18.24
CA ASP A 129 -20.02 -27.44 -17.59
C ASP A 129 -18.60 -27.31 -17.01
N THR A 130 -18.08 -26.09 -16.90
CA THR A 130 -16.79 -25.78 -16.27
C THR A 130 -17.03 -25.11 -14.93
N SER A 131 -16.48 -25.71 -13.87
CA SER A 131 -16.48 -25.09 -12.54
C SER A 131 -15.23 -24.23 -12.36
N THR A 132 -15.43 -22.94 -12.09
CA THR A 132 -14.37 -21.98 -11.88
C THR A 132 -14.69 -21.11 -10.66
N ARG A 133 -13.74 -20.25 -10.28
CA ARG A 133 -13.85 -19.38 -9.11
C ARG A 133 -13.37 -17.98 -9.41
N PHE A 134 -13.90 -17.00 -8.69
CA PHE A 134 -13.38 -15.65 -8.64
C PHE A 134 -13.36 -15.14 -7.22
N TRP A 135 -12.53 -14.13 -6.97
CA TRP A 135 -12.42 -13.50 -5.65
C TRP A 135 -12.96 -12.08 -5.72
N VAL A 136 -13.78 -11.73 -4.74
CA VAL A 136 -14.25 -10.37 -4.51
C VAL A 136 -13.50 -9.81 -3.31
N PHE A 137 -12.83 -8.68 -3.50
CA PHE A 137 -12.02 -8.06 -2.46
C PHE A 137 -12.69 -6.80 -1.92
N GLY A 138 -12.73 -6.69 -0.60
CA GLY A 138 -13.20 -5.48 0.09
C GLY A 138 -14.64 -5.13 -0.27
N LEU A 139 -14.95 -3.83 -0.20
CA LEU A 139 -16.22 -3.26 -0.64
C LEU A 139 -16.14 -2.52 -1.98
N ASP A 140 -14.96 -2.45 -2.59
CA ASP A 140 -14.72 -1.61 -3.75
C ASP A 140 -15.34 -2.16 -5.06
N HIS A 141 -16.22 -3.18 -4.95
CA HIS A 141 -16.78 -3.93 -6.07
C HIS A 141 -15.70 -4.42 -7.05
N LYS A 142 -14.49 -4.67 -6.56
CA LYS A 142 -13.35 -5.16 -7.35
C LYS A 142 -13.37 -6.68 -7.36
N VAL A 143 -13.40 -7.23 -8.56
CA VAL A 143 -13.39 -8.67 -8.81
C VAL A 143 -12.09 -9.07 -9.48
N HIS A 144 -11.47 -10.13 -8.96
CA HIS A 144 -10.35 -10.79 -9.61
C HIS A 144 -10.78 -12.18 -10.09
N ALA A 145 -10.87 -12.32 -11.41
CA ALA A 145 -11.23 -13.56 -12.08
C ALA A 145 -10.16 -13.91 -13.14
N PRO A 146 -9.02 -14.51 -12.75
CA PRO A 146 -7.93 -14.82 -13.68
C PRO A 146 -8.38 -15.85 -14.74
N ASP A 147 -9.18 -16.82 -14.33
CA ASP A 147 -9.64 -17.95 -15.15
C ASP A 147 -11.02 -17.69 -15.78
N TYR A 148 -11.34 -16.42 -16.06
CA TYR A 148 -12.62 -16.08 -16.68
C TYR A 148 -12.65 -16.58 -18.14
N PRO A 149 -13.62 -17.42 -18.53
CA PRO A 149 -13.57 -18.14 -19.80
C PRO A 149 -13.80 -17.28 -21.04
N GLN A 150 -14.41 -16.09 -20.90
CA GLN A 150 -14.49 -15.11 -21.98
C GLN A 150 -13.40 -14.04 -21.86
N GLN A 151 -12.16 -14.42 -22.17
CA GLN A 151 -11.09 -13.47 -22.49
C GLN A 151 -11.25 -13.01 -23.94
N CYS A 152 -12.35 -12.32 -24.27
CA CYS A 152 -12.59 -11.90 -25.65
C CYS A 152 -11.64 -10.77 -26.06
N CYS A 153 -11.07 -10.90 -27.26
CA CYS A 153 -10.30 -9.88 -27.95
C CYS A 153 -11.19 -8.64 -28.16
N CYS A 154 -10.71 -7.45 -27.78
CA CYS A 154 -11.39 -6.14 -27.85
C CYS A 154 -12.06 -5.66 -26.54
N GLY A 155 -11.29 -5.50 -25.46
CA GLY A 155 -11.53 -4.47 -24.44
C GLY A 155 -12.84 -4.52 -23.64
N CYS A 156 -13.52 -5.67 -23.54
CA CYS A 156 -14.72 -5.78 -22.72
C CYS A 156 -14.37 -5.87 -21.23
N THR A 157 -14.94 -4.98 -20.43
CA THR A 157 -14.89 -5.01 -18.98
C THR A 157 -16.00 -5.92 -18.46
N ILE A 158 -15.67 -6.83 -17.53
CA ILE A 158 -16.67 -7.56 -16.75
C ILE A 158 -17.33 -6.53 -15.83
N LEU A 159 -18.56 -6.12 -16.15
CA LEU A 159 -19.40 -5.24 -15.33
C LEU A 159 -20.07 -6.04 -14.20
#